data_AF-A0A8J2SZU8-F1
#
_entry.id   AF-A0A8J2SZU8-F1
#
_cell.length_a   1.000
_cell.length_b   1.000
_cell.length_c   1.000
_cell.angle_alpha   90.00
_cell.angle_beta   90.00
_cell.angle_gamma   90.00
#
_symmetry.space_group_name_H-M   'P 1'
#
loop_
_entity.id
_entity.type
_entity.pdbx_description
1 polymer ?
#
loop_
_entity_poly.entity_id
_entity_poly.type
_entity_poly.pdbx_seq_one_letter_code
_entity_poly.pdbx_strand_id
1 'polypeptide(L)'
;MSDRLTTSQRKAKECATKAEDLCAVGDTDEATRLYERACKLDPDNARYKMGLDSMKHQKESMGYFMEQLAKHKANRKYEKASPDASQADVADAAEQLCRAAERGELPSIKGLIDSGQSVNTWNELRQGDSALHYAKDAKTALCLLDAGAHIEGGRYSWTPLMAAVRFGRRDVVRVLLDRGADACRTIPRKEPGAGRNVLFCATSGCHLSPSERAEIVSVLLKAGADPTACETETHWTPLHDACLSGDAEVARLLLDAGANVNAASTRSCAFPMSRGWATPWDVARGVGFEELVEELGVRGGTAFEHLHAYAGPQGRV
;
A
#
# COMPACT_ATOMS: atom_id res chain seq x y z
N MET A 1 30.49 20.05 31.51
CA MET A 1 31.79 20.12 30.83
C MET A 1 31.53 19.79 29.37
N SER A 2 31.96 20.62 28.41
CA SER A 2 31.72 20.33 27.00
C SER A 2 32.44 19.04 26.61
N ASP A 3 31.68 18.03 26.19
CA ASP A 3 32.22 16.75 25.73
C ASP A 3 33.13 17.00 24.51
N ARG A 4 34.43 17.06 24.77
CA ARG A 4 35.43 17.12 23.69
C ARG A 4 35.48 15.74 23.06
N LEU A 5 34.83 15.63 21.90
CA LEU A 5 34.95 14.47 21.02
C LEU A 5 36.42 14.07 20.86
N THR A 6 36.70 12.79 21.05
CA THR A 6 38.03 12.22 20.81
C THR A 6 38.44 12.41 19.34
N THR A 7 39.74 12.33 19.05
CA THR A 7 40.24 12.40 17.68
C THR A 7 39.62 11.33 16.77
N SER A 8 39.28 10.16 17.32
CA SER A 8 38.57 9.09 16.59
C SER A 8 37.12 9.48 16.28
N GLN A 9 36.39 10.00 17.26
CA GLN A 9 34.99 10.45 17.09
C GLN A 9 34.87 11.65 16.13
N ARG A 10 35.86 12.55 16.11
CA ARG A 10 35.89 13.66 15.14
C ARG A 10 36.03 13.15 13.70
N LYS A 11 36.93 12.19 13.48
CA LYS A 11 37.12 11.55 12.17
C LYS A 11 35.90 10.72 11.75
N ALA A 12 35.25 10.05 12.70
CA ALA A 12 34.00 9.32 12.44
C ALA A 12 32.89 10.28 11.98
N LYS A 13 32.75 11.43 12.66
CA LYS A 13 31.79 12.47 12.30
C LYS A 13 32.06 13.05 10.90
N GLU A 14 33.31 13.34 10.57
CA GLU A 14 33.68 13.81 9.22
C GLU A 14 33.35 12.78 8.13
N CYS A 15 33.56 11.48 8.39
CA CYS A 15 33.19 10.42 7.45
C CYS A 15 31.67 10.35 7.26
N ALA A 16 30.91 10.45 8.35
CA ALA A 16 29.44 10.41 8.29
C ALA A 16 28.85 11.63 7.56
N THR A 17 29.36 12.84 7.80
CA THR A 17 28.89 14.04 7.08
C THR A 17 29.16 13.94 5.58
N LYS A 18 30.34 13.47 5.18
CA LYS A 18 30.63 13.22 3.75
C LYS A 18 29.75 12.14 3.14
N ALA A 19 29.39 11.12 3.92
CA ALA A 19 28.44 10.10 3.47
C ALA A 19 27.04 10.69 3.27
N GLU A 20 26.56 11.54 4.20
CA GLU A 20 25.28 12.26 4.08
C GLU A 20 25.23 13.12 2.80
N ASP A 21 26.31 13.84 2.48
CA ASP A 21 26.40 14.65 1.24
C ASP A 21 26.37 13.76 -0.03
N LEU A 22 27.04 12.62 -0.02
CA LEU A 22 27.05 11.67 -1.15
C LEU A 22 25.70 10.97 -1.34
N CYS A 23 24.97 10.70 -0.25
CA CYS A 23 23.59 10.24 -0.31
C CYS A 23 22.69 11.26 -1.03
N ALA A 24 22.93 12.57 -0.85
CA ALA A 24 22.13 13.61 -1.51
C ALA A 24 22.35 13.69 -3.02
N VAL A 25 23.50 13.24 -3.53
CA VAL A 25 23.83 13.19 -4.97
C VAL A 25 23.67 11.79 -5.59
N GLY A 26 23.25 10.79 -4.80
CA GLY A 26 22.90 9.45 -5.27
C GLY A 26 24.06 8.45 -5.39
N ASP A 27 25.26 8.78 -4.90
CA ASP A 27 26.41 7.85 -4.91
C ASP A 27 26.38 6.94 -3.67
N THR A 28 25.57 5.87 -3.77
CA THR A 28 25.32 4.93 -2.68
C THR A 28 26.52 4.03 -2.35
N ASP A 29 27.41 3.76 -3.30
CA ASP A 29 28.57 2.87 -3.09
C ASP A 29 29.66 3.54 -2.25
N GLU A 30 30.00 4.79 -2.57
CA GLU A 30 31.01 5.52 -1.80
C GLU A 30 30.45 5.99 -0.44
N ALA A 31 29.15 6.33 -0.36
CA ALA A 31 28.47 6.60 0.90
C ALA A 31 28.48 5.38 1.84
N THR A 32 28.26 4.17 1.32
CA THR A 32 28.34 2.92 2.11
C THR A 32 29.72 2.75 2.72
N ARG A 33 30.80 2.92 1.94
CA ARG A 33 32.18 2.77 2.43
C ARG A 33 32.52 3.78 3.53
N LEU A 34 32.01 5.01 3.42
CA LEU A 34 32.21 6.04 4.42
C LEU A 34 31.46 5.76 5.73
N TYR A 35 30.23 5.23 5.65
CA TYR A 35 29.50 4.77 6.84
C TYR A 35 30.16 3.55 7.50
N GLU A 36 30.71 2.60 6.73
CA GLU A 36 31.51 1.49 7.29
C GLU A 36 32.74 1.99 8.04
N ARG A 37 33.42 3.00 7.47
CA ARG A 37 34.58 3.64 8.11
C ARG A 37 34.19 4.41 9.36
N ALA A 38 33.06 5.10 9.36
CA ALA A 38 32.53 5.79 10.54
C ALA A 38 32.19 4.80 11.66
N CYS A 39 31.55 3.67 11.33
CA CYS A 39 31.24 2.60 12.30
C CYS A 39 32.50 1.94 12.88
N LYS A 40 33.60 1.83 12.11
CA LYS A 40 34.88 1.30 12.62
C LYS A 40 35.57 2.27 13.59
N LEU A 41 35.40 3.58 13.38
CA LEU A 41 36.04 4.63 14.19
C LEU A 41 35.25 4.96 15.46
N ASP A 42 33.94 4.73 15.45
CA ASP A 42 33.03 4.96 16.57
C ASP A 42 31.91 3.88 16.58
N PRO A 43 32.21 2.66 17.10
CA PRO A 43 31.31 1.50 17.00
C PRO A 43 30.04 1.60 17.83
N ASP A 44 30.01 2.44 18.87
CA ASP A 44 28.85 2.55 19.77
C ASP A 44 27.81 3.57 19.25
N ASN A 45 28.14 4.29 18.17
CA ASN A 45 27.30 5.33 17.62
C ASN A 45 26.20 4.73 16.72
N ALA A 46 25.00 4.64 17.29
CA ALA A 46 23.82 4.08 16.63
C ALA A 46 23.46 4.80 15.32
N ARG A 47 23.78 6.10 15.19
CA ARG A 47 23.47 6.88 13.98
C ARG A 47 24.27 6.41 12.77
N TYR A 48 25.54 6.01 12.95
CA TYR A 48 26.37 5.52 11.85
C TYR A 48 25.95 4.13 11.39
N LYS A 49 25.58 3.26 12.34
CA LYS A 49 25.01 1.94 12.04
C LYS A 49 23.70 2.08 11.24
N MET A 50 22.82 2.97 11.67
CA MET A 50 21.57 3.23 10.98
C MET A 50 21.79 3.79 9.56
N GLY A 51 22.74 4.70 9.39
CA GLY A 51 23.15 5.20 8.06
C GLY A 51 23.70 4.08 7.17
N LEU A 52 24.55 3.21 7.70
CA LEU A 52 25.11 2.06 6.99
C LEU A 52 24.04 1.06 6.55
N ASP A 53 23.12 0.71 7.46
CA ASP A 53 22.03 -0.23 7.19
C ASP A 53 21.07 0.31 6.12
N SER A 54 20.80 1.62 6.16
CA SER A 54 20.01 2.30 5.13
C SER A 54 20.67 2.20 3.74
N MET A 55 22.00 2.38 3.65
CA MET A 55 22.72 2.26 2.38
C MET A 55 22.78 0.82 1.86
N LYS A 56 23.00 -0.16 2.74
CA LYS A 56 22.96 -1.59 2.38
C LYS A 56 21.58 -1.99 1.88
N HIS A 57 20.52 -1.50 2.53
CA HIS A 57 19.15 -1.76 2.11
C HIS A 57 18.82 -1.11 0.75
N GLN A 58 19.34 0.09 0.47
CA GLN A 58 19.23 0.72 -0.85
C GLN A 58 19.96 -0.08 -1.93
N LYS A 59 21.17 -0.56 -1.65
CA LYS A 59 21.97 -1.38 -2.59
C LYS A 59 21.32 -2.74 -2.87
N GLU A 60 20.81 -3.42 -1.84
CA GLU A 60 20.04 -4.66 -1.99
C GLU A 60 18.72 -4.43 -2.74
N SER A 61 18.07 -3.29 -2.52
CA SER A 61 16.86 -2.90 -3.25
C SER A 61 17.12 -2.61 -4.73
N MET A 62 18.27 -1.99 -5.06
CA MET A 62 18.70 -1.80 -6.45
C MET A 62 19.13 -3.11 -7.11
N GLY A 63 19.81 -4.00 -6.36
CA GLY A 63 20.16 -5.34 -6.81
C GLY A 63 18.92 -6.18 -7.13
N TYR A 64 17.93 -6.15 -6.24
CA TYR A 64 16.62 -6.78 -6.46
C TYR A 64 15.88 -6.14 -7.65
N PHE A 65 15.91 -4.83 -7.80
CA PHE A 65 15.30 -4.15 -8.95
C PHE A 65 15.95 -4.58 -10.28
N MET A 66 17.28 -4.69 -10.32
CA MET A 66 18.01 -5.19 -11.49
C MET A 66 17.75 -6.67 -11.74
N GLU A 67 17.58 -7.48 -10.69
CA GLU A 67 17.18 -8.89 -10.79
C GLU A 67 15.75 -9.06 -11.29
N GLN A 68 14.81 -8.22 -10.83
CA GLN A 68 13.42 -8.21 -11.31
C GLN A 68 13.31 -7.68 -12.74
N LEU A 69 14.12 -6.68 -13.12
CA LEU A 69 14.27 -6.28 -14.52
C LEU A 69 14.87 -7.41 -15.38
N ALA A 70 15.82 -8.18 -14.84
CA ALA A 70 16.38 -9.34 -15.54
C ALA A 70 15.35 -10.47 -15.68
N LYS A 71 14.55 -10.75 -14.64
CA LYS A 71 13.40 -11.69 -14.67
C LYS A 71 12.31 -11.22 -15.64
N HIS A 72 12.01 -9.94 -15.69
CA HIS A 72 11.07 -9.35 -16.66
C HIS A 72 11.60 -9.44 -18.10
N LYS A 73 12.90 -9.20 -18.31
CA LYS A 73 13.57 -9.47 -19.60
C LYS A 73 13.61 -10.96 -19.97
N ALA A 74 13.69 -11.85 -18.98
CA ALA A 74 13.60 -13.29 -19.17
C ALA A 74 12.16 -13.76 -19.45
N ASN A 75 11.14 -13.11 -18.89
CA ASN A 75 9.73 -13.35 -19.18
C ASN A 75 9.32 -12.84 -20.57
N ARG A 76 9.95 -11.77 -21.09
CA ARG A 76 9.90 -11.40 -22.52
C ARG A 76 10.38 -12.52 -23.46
N LYS A 77 11.15 -13.49 -22.96
CA LYS A 77 11.58 -14.66 -23.73
C LYS A 77 10.46 -15.69 -23.89
N TYR A 78 9.44 -15.67 -23.02
CA TYR A 78 8.22 -16.49 -23.11
C TYR A 78 7.13 -15.85 -24.00
N GLU A 79 7.09 -14.51 -24.13
CA GLU A 79 6.20 -13.81 -25.08
C GLU A 79 6.61 -13.99 -26.56
N LYS A 80 7.85 -14.45 -26.83
CA LYS A 80 8.32 -14.81 -28.18
C LYS A 80 7.68 -16.09 -28.76
N ALA A 81 6.59 -16.58 -28.18
CA ALA A 81 5.89 -17.78 -28.64
C ALA A 81 4.70 -17.50 -29.60
N SER A 82 4.54 -16.27 -30.11
CA SER A 82 3.72 -16.02 -31.31
C SER A 82 4.49 -15.15 -32.31
N PRO A 83 4.88 -15.65 -33.50
CA PRO A 83 5.85 -14.95 -34.37
C PRO A 83 5.32 -13.72 -35.14
N ASP A 84 4.02 -13.37 -35.05
CA ASP A 84 3.38 -12.49 -36.05
C ASP A 84 2.77 -11.17 -35.55
N ALA A 85 2.64 -10.93 -34.24
CA ALA A 85 2.02 -9.71 -33.73
C ALA A 85 3.06 -8.62 -33.40
N SER A 86 2.89 -7.41 -33.93
CA SER A 86 3.74 -6.29 -33.55
C SER A 86 3.43 -5.84 -32.12
N GLN A 87 4.42 -5.23 -31.45
CA GLN A 87 4.26 -4.75 -30.06
C GLN A 87 3.14 -3.68 -29.92
N ALA A 88 2.85 -2.96 -31.00
CA ALA A 88 1.76 -1.98 -31.07
C ALA A 88 0.37 -2.66 -31.14
N ASP A 89 0.26 -3.77 -31.89
CA ASP A 89 -1.00 -4.51 -32.03
C ASP A 89 -1.42 -5.17 -30.70
N VAL A 90 -0.45 -5.66 -29.93
CA VAL A 90 -0.69 -6.25 -28.60
C VAL A 90 -1.17 -5.19 -27.59
N ALA A 91 -0.57 -3.99 -27.62
CA ALA A 91 -0.97 -2.88 -26.75
C ALA A 91 -2.38 -2.36 -27.08
N ASP A 92 -2.70 -2.23 -28.36
CA ASP A 92 -4.04 -1.83 -28.80
C ASP A 92 -5.10 -2.87 -28.42
N ALA A 93 -4.80 -4.16 -28.62
CA ALA A 93 -5.69 -5.24 -28.21
C ALA A 93 -5.93 -5.23 -26.69
N ALA A 94 -4.90 -5.05 -25.86
CA ALA A 94 -5.07 -5.00 -24.39
C ALA A 94 -5.97 -3.84 -23.96
N GLU A 95 -5.87 -2.69 -24.62
CA GLU A 95 -6.77 -1.55 -24.41
C GLU A 95 -8.19 -1.84 -24.88
N GLN A 96 -8.37 -2.49 -26.03
CA GLN A 96 -9.69 -2.91 -26.51
C GLN A 96 -10.38 -3.83 -25.50
N LEU A 97 -9.67 -4.81 -24.95
CA LEU A 97 -10.21 -5.73 -23.95
C LEU A 97 -10.57 -5.00 -22.63
N CYS A 98 -9.70 -4.11 -22.16
CA CYS A 98 -9.98 -3.29 -20.97
C CYS A 98 -11.21 -2.39 -21.16
N ARG A 99 -11.34 -1.74 -22.32
CA ARG A 99 -12.52 -0.91 -22.65
C ARG A 99 -13.79 -1.74 -22.74
N ALA A 100 -13.73 -2.94 -23.33
CA ALA A 100 -14.87 -3.83 -23.41
C ALA A 100 -15.33 -4.27 -22.01
N ALA A 101 -14.39 -4.59 -21.12
CA ALA A 101 -14.67 -4.90 -19.72
C ALA A 101 -15.28 -3.70 -18.96
N GLU A 102 -14.77 -2.50 -19.18
CA GLU A 102 -15.27 -1.25 -18.59
C GLU A 102 -16.72 -0.95 -19.00
N ARG A 103 -17.08 -1.28 -20.24
CA ARG A 103 -18.44 -1.09 -20.78
C ARG A 103 -19.37 -2.26 -20.49
N GLY A 104 -18.83 -3.42 -20.12
CA GLY A 104 -19.57 -4.67 -19.92
C GLY A 104 -20.03 -5.31 -21.23
N GLU A 105 -19.29 -5.11 -22.32
CA GLU A 105 -19.63 -5.65 -23.64
C GLU A 105 -19.19 -7.12 -23.76
N LEU A 106 -19.97 -8.03 -23.16
CA LEU A 106 -19.66 -9.47 -23.18
C LEU A 106 -19.38 -10.05 -24.58
N PRO A 107 -20.11 -9.68 -25.66
CA PRO A 107 -19.81 -10.19 -27.00
C PRO A 107 -18.43 -9.74 -27.49
N SER A 108 -18.04 -8.49 -27.24
CA SER A 108 -16.73 -7.94 -27.60
C SER A 108 -15.62 -8.66 -26.83
N ILE A 109 -15.81 -8.88 -25.52
CA ILE A 109 -14.86 -9.61 -24.67
C ILE A 109 -14.66 -11.03 -25.18
N LYS A 110 -15.76 -11.75 -25.46
CA LYS A 110 -15.70 -13.12 -25.99
C LYS A 110 -15.02 -13.17 -27.35
N GLY A 111 -15.40 -12.27 -28.28
CA GLY A 111 -14.78 -12.22 -29.60
C GLY A 111 -13.28 -11.92 -29.57
N LEU A 112 -12.82 -11.08 -28.64
CA LEU A 112 -11.40 -10.80 -28.43
C LEU A 112 -10.66 -12.01 -27.84
N ILE A 113 -11.27 -12.75 -26.91
CA ILE A 113 -10.68 -13.98 -26.36
C ILE A 113 -10.63 -15.09 -27.43
N ASP A 114 -11.70 -15.24 -28.21
CA ASP A 114 -11.82 -16.24 -29.28
C ASP A 114 -10.85 -15.97 -30.43
N SER A 115 -10.43 -14.72 -30.65
CA SER A 115 -9.40 -14.36 -31.64
C SER A 115 -7.97 -14.73 -31.19
N GLY A 116 -7.82 -15.33 -30.00
CA GLY A 116 -6.55 -15.78 -29.45
C GLY A 116 -5.86 -14.75 -28.56
N GLN A 117 -6.54 -13.66 -28.22
CA GLN A 117 -5.97 -12.66 -27.32
C GLN A 117 -5.87 -13.20 -25.89
N SER A 118 -4.70 -13.04 -25.27
CA SER A 118 -4.52 -13.37 -23.85
C SER A 118 -5.35 -12.43 -22.97
N VAL A 119 -6.23 -13.00 -22.15
CA VAL A 119 -7.02 -12.30 -21.13
C VAL A 119 -6.15 -11.63 -20.05
N ASN A 120 -4.91 -12.11 -19.91
CA ASN A 120 -3.95 -11.66 -18.89
C ASN A 120 -2.97 -10.61 -19.41
N THR A 121 -3.14 -10.14 -20.64
CA THR A 121 -2.29 -9.08 -21.20
C THR A 121 -2.41 -7.81 -20.35
N TRP A 122 -1.26 -7.29 -19.88
CA TRP A 122 -1.22 -6.06 -19.11
C TRP A 122 -1.30 -4.84 -20.03
N ASN A 123 -2.09 -3.85 -19.64
CA ASN A 123 -2.26 -2.64 -20.41
C ASN A 123 -1.31 -1.54 -19.94
N GLU A 124 -0.27 -1.26 -20.72
CA GLU A 124 0.73 -0.22 -20.39
C GLU A 124 0.12 1.19 -20.28
N LEU A 125 -0.92 1.51 -21.08
CA LEU A 125 -1.63 2.79 -21.00
C LEU A 125 -2.41 2.94 -19.69
N ARG A 126 -2.77 1.81 -19.07
CA ARG A 126 -3.49 1.73 -17.79
C ARG A 126 -2.58 1.21 -16.67
N GLN A 127 -1.33 1.67 -16.65
CA GLN A 127 -0.36 1.38 -15.58
C GLN A 127 -0.06 -0.11 -15.34
N GLY A 128 -0.39 -0.99 -16.29
CA GLY A 128 -0.21 -2.43 -16.19
C GLY A 128 -1.43 -3.18 -15.64
N ASP A 129 -2.60 -2.54 -15.62
CA ASP A 129 -3.84 -3.19 -15.24
C ASP A 129 -4.28 -4.23 -16.29
N SER A 130 -4.97 -5.28 -15.81
CA SER A 130 -5.69 -6.25 -16.64
C SER A 130 -7.15 -5.84 -16.86
N ALA A 131 -7.82 -6.47 -17.82
CA ALA A 131 -9.24 -6.25 -18.06
C ALA A 131 -10.13 -6.53 -16.83
N LEU A 132 -9.70 -7.43 -15.94
CA LEU A 132 -10.44 -7.77 -14.73
C LEU A 132 -10.54 -6.58 -13.74
N HIS A 133 -9.56 -5.66 -13.71
CA HIS A 133 -9.64 -4.44 -12.90
C HIS A 133 -10.79 -3.53 -13.29
N TYR A 134 -11.20 -3.59 -14.55
CA TYR A 134 -12.23 -2.73 -15.13
C TYR A 134 -13.57 -3.44 -15.33
N ALA A 135 -13.73 -4.66 -14.84
CA ALA A 135 -14.97 -5.43 -15.00
C ALA A 135 -16.20 -4.66 -14.47
N LYS A 136 -17.11 -4.25 -15.37
CA LYS A 136 -18.25 -3.39 -15.04
C LYS A 136 -19.20 -3.98 -14.00
N ASP A 137 -19.52 -5.25 -14.16
CA ASP A 137 -20.50 -5.97 -13.37
C ASP A 137 -20.04 -7.42 -13.10
N ALA A 138 -20.78 -8.12 -12.24
CA ALA A 138 -20.52 -9.51 -11.89
C ALA A 138 -20.43 -10.43 -13.13
N LYS A 139 -21.27 -10.21 -14.15
CA LYS A 139 -21.26 -11.04 -15.38
C LYS A 139 -19.97 -10.87 -16.15
N THR A 140 -19.47 -9.65 -16.26
CA THR A 140 -18.21 -9.33 -16.91
C THR A 140 -17.03 -9.93 -16.14
N ALA A 141 -17.02 -9.79 -14.81
CA ALA A 141 -16.00 -10.37 -13.96
C ALA A 141 -15.96 -11.91 -14.09
N LEU A 142 -17.12 -12.57 -14.03
CA LEU A 142 -17.25 -14.01 -14.23
C LEU A 142 -16.73 -14.43 -15.61
N CYS A 143 -17.12 -13.71 -16.68
CA CYS A 143 -16.67 -14.02 -18.04
C CYS A 143 -15.14 -13.97 -18.16
N LEU A 144 -14.50 -12.98 -17.54
CA LEU A 144 -13.03 -12.84 -17.57
C LEU A 144 -12.35 -13.92 -16.72
N LEU A 145 -12.88 -14.22 -15.53
CA LEU A 145 -12.36 -15.27 -14.65
C LEU A 145 -12.50 -16.67 -15.26
N ASP A 146 -13.64 -16.96 -15.87
CA ASP A 146 -13.91 -18.23 -16.56
C ASP A 146 -13.00 -18.40 -17.79
N ALA A 147 -12.56 -17.29 -18.40
CA ALA A 147 -11.55 -17.27 -19.45
C ALA A 147 -10.09 -17.37 -18.94
N GLY A 148 -9.88 -17.49 -17.63
CA GLY A 148 -8.55 -17.66 -17.03
C GLY A 148 -7.86 -16.36 -16.62
N ALA A 149 -8.60 -15.27 -16.42
CA ALA A 149 -8.02 -14.04 -15.86
C ALA A 149 -7.40 -14.29 -14.48
N HIS A 150 -6.19 -13.78 -14.25
CA HIS A 150 -5.51 -13.87 -12.96
C HIS A 150 -6.26 -13.04 -11.91
N ILE A 151 -6.80 -13.71 -10.91
CA ILE A 151 -7.60 -13.10 -9.84
C ILE A 151 -6.80 -12.08 -9.00
N GLU A 152 -5.50 -12.31 -8.84
CA GLU A 152 -4.54 -11.41 -8.17
C GLU A 152 -3.65 -10.65 -9.17
N GLY A 153 -3.97 -10.69 -10.46
CA GLY A 153 -3.13 -10.10 -11.49
C GLY A 153 -3.22 -8.58 -11.48
N GLY A 154 -2.09 -7.89 -11.47
CA GLY A 154 -1.98 -6.43 -11.57
C GLY A 154 -0.58 -5.93 -11.23
N ARG A 155 -0.29 -4.66 -11.56
CA ARG A 155 1.02 -4.05 -11.30
C ARG A 155 1.03 -3.37 -9.93
N TYR A 156 2.20 -3.32 -9.29
CA TYR A 156 2.38 -2.68 -7.97
C TYR A 156 1.45 -3.23 -6.89
N SER A 157 1.15 -4.54 -6.95
CA SER A 157 0.20 -5.23 -6.07
C SER A 157 -1.19 -4.58 -5.99
N TRP A 158 -1.54 -3.74 -6.96
CA TRP A 158 -2.90 -3.30 -7.18
C TRP A 158 -3.69 -4.47 -7.76
N THR A 159 -4.68 -4.97 -7.01
CA THR A 159 -5.43 -6.15 -7.41
C THR A 159 -6.78 -5.77 -8.01
N PRO A 160 -7.39 -6.65 -8.82
CA PRO A 160 -8.73 -6.44 -9.32
C PRO A 160 -9.78 -6.25 -8.20
N LEU A 161 -9.57 -6.88 -7.04
CA LEU A 161 -10.41 -6.68 -5.86
C LEU A 161 -10.30 -5.25 -5.32
N MET A 162 -9.08 -4.71 -5.21
CA MET A 162 -8.87 -3.32 -4.79
C MET A 162 -9.52 -2.33 -5.78
N ALA A 163 -9.43 -2.60 -7.09
CA ALA A 163 -10.11 -1.80 -8.10
C ALA A 163 -11.64 -1.85 -7.95
N ALA A 164 -12.22 -3.04 -7.79
CA ALA A 164 -13.66 -3.21 -7.60
C ALA A 164 -14.17 -2.44 -6.36
N VAL A 165 -13.42 -2.50 -5.25
CA VAL A 165 -13.69 -1.74 -4.02
C VAL A 165 -13.61 -0.23 -4.26
N ARG A 166 -12.56 0.24 -4.92
CA ARG A 166 -12.36 1.67 -5.24
C ARG A 166 -13.48 2.23 -6.09
N PHE A 167 -14.00 1.46 -7.04
CA PHE A 167 -15.14 1.82 -7.88
C PHE A 167 -16.51 1.53 -7.26
N GLY A 168 -16.55 0.91 -6.07
CA GLY A 168 -17.79 0.54 -5.38
C GLY A 168 -18.63 -0.53 -6.06
N ARG A 169 -18.01 -1.38 -6.89
CA ARG A 169 -18.70 -2.44 -7.63
C ARG A 169 -18.95 -3.64 -6.73
N ARG A 170 -19.97 -3.53 -5.88
CA ARG A 170 -20.31 -4.50 -4.82
C ARG A 170 -20.51 -5.93 -5.33
N ASP A 171 -21.16 -6.07 -6.47
CA ASP A 171 -21.39 -7.33 -7.15
C ASP A 171 -20.09 -7.96 -7.63
N VAL A 172 -19.17 -7.16 -8.18
CA VAL A 172 -17.82 -7.59 -8.58
C VAL A 172 -16.98 -7.98 -7.36
N VAL A 173 -17.02 -7.19 -6.28
CA VAL A 173 -16.34 -7.52 -5.01
C VAL A 173 -16.76 -8.90 -4.52
N ARG A 174 -18.07 -9.19 -4.51
CA ARG A 174 -18.58 -10.50 -4.08
C ARG A 174 -18.09 -11.63 -4.99
N VAL A 175 -18.17 -11.45 -6.31
CA VAL A 175 -17.68 -12.46 -7.26
C VAL A 175 -16.18 -12.74 -7.07
N LEU A 176 -15.36 -11.71 -6.88
CA LEU A 176 -13.91 -11.90 -6.70
C LEU A 176 -13.62 -12.66 -5.41
N LEU A 177 -14.29 -12.31 -4.30
CA LEU A 177 -14.13 -13.03 -3.04
C LEU A 177 -14.62 -14.48 -3.13
N ASP A 178 -15.77 -14.71 -3.76
CA ASP A 178 -16.33 -16.06 -3.98
C ASP A 178 -15.40 -16.94 -4.84
N ARG A 179 -14.59 -16.31 -5.71
CA ARG A 179 -13.59 -16.98 -6.56
C ARG A 179 -12.22 -17.09 -5.89
N GLY A 180 -12.10 -16.69 -4.63
CA GLY A 180 -10.90 -16.89 -3.80
C GLY A 180 -9.88 -15.75 -3.87
N ALA A 181 -10.32 -14.53 -4.18
CA ALA A 181 -9.45 -13.36 -4.09
C ALA A 181 -8.98 -13.14 -2.64
N ASP A 182 -7.72 -12.78 -2.47
CA ASP A 182 -7.10 -12.59 -1.16
C ASP A 182 -7.43 -11.21 -0.58
N ALA A 183 -8.33 -11.19 0.40
CA ALA A 183 -8.73 -9.98 1.11
C ALA A 183 -7.73 -9.54 2.20
N CYS A 184 -6.79 -10.38 2.62
CA CYS A 184 -5.81 -10.04 3.66
C CYS A 184 -4.50 -9.48 3.09
N ARG A 185 -4.34 -9.53 1.75
CA ARG A 185 -3.17 -9.01 1.06
C ARG A 185 -2.92 -7.52 1.37
N THR A 186 -1.68 -7.22 1.75
CA THR A 186 -1.16 -5.85 1.89
C THR A 186 -0.25 -5.50 0.72
N ILE A 187 -0.25 -4.23 0.30
CA ILE A 187 0.72 -3.70 -0.65
C ILE A 187 2.13 -3.81 -0.04
N PRO A 188 3.09 -4.48 -0.70
CA PRO A 188 4.46 -4.62 -0.23
C PRO A 188 5.13 -3.29 0.10
N ARG A 189 6.05 -3.32 1.07
CA ARG A 189 6.80 -2.13 1.57
C ARG A 189 7.53 -1.31 0.50
N LYS A 190 7.79 -1.89 -0.67
CA LYS A 190 8.58 -1.27 -1.75
C LYS A 190 7.70 -0.59 -2.81
N GLU A 191 6.38 -0.61 -2.65
CA GLU A 191 5.43 -0.12 -3.64
C GLU A 191 4.66 1.11 -3.11
N PRO A 192 4.19 2.01 -3.98
CA PRO A 192 3.38 3.16 -3.58
C PRO A 192 2.13 2.71 -2.81
N GLY A 193 1.88 3.30 -1.63
CA GLY A 193 0.79 2.85 -0.76
C GLY A 193 1.10 1.58 0.03
N ALA A 194 2.38 1.26 0.20
CA ALA A 194 2.90 0.21 1.06
C ALA A 194 2.15 0.09 2.40
N GLY A 195 1.88 -1.15 2.81
CA GLY A 195 1.18 -1.50 4.04
C GLY A 195 -0.35 -1.40 3.96
N ARG A 196 -0.90 -0.70 2.95
CA ARG A 196 -2.34 -0.64 2.73
C ARG A 196 -2.88 -2.01 2.33
N ASN A 197 -4.07 -2.34 2.79
CA ASN A 197 -4.83 -3.51 2.34
C ASN A 197 -6.13 -3.07 1.65
N VAL A 198 -6.95 -4.04 1.26
CA VAL A 198 -8.23 -3.79 0.59
C VAL A 198 -9.21 -2.95 1.45
N LEU A 199 -9.18 -3.07 2.79
CA LEU A 199 -9.99 -2.25 3.69
C LEU A 199 -9.58 -0.78 3.62
N PHE A 200 -8.27 -0.50 3.55
CA PHE A 200 -7.79 0.87 3.36
C PHE A 200 -8.33 1.47 2.06
N CYS A 201 -8.41 0.71 0.96
CA CYS A 201 -9.03 1.18 -0.28
C CYS A 201 -10.53 1.46 -0.13
N ALA A 202 -11.23 0.70 0.71
CA ALA A 202 -12.65 0.88 0.98
C ALA A 202 -12.93 2.16 1.79
N THR A 203 -12.02 2.56 2.68
CA THR A 203 -12.16 3.81 3.44
C THR A 203 -11.62 5.01 2.66
N SER A 204 -10.45 4.88 2.02
CA SER A 204 -9.72 6.01 1.45
C SER A 204 -10.17 6.32 0.02
N GLY A 205 -11.21 7.15 -0.09
CA GLY A 205 -11.57 7.84 -1.33
C GLY A 205 -12.51 7.09 -2.29
N CYS A 206 -13.34 6.19 -1.78
CA CYS A 206 -14.48 5.73 -2.56
C CYS A 206 -15.55 6.85 -2.59
N HIS A 207 -16.06 7.22 -3.77
CA HIS A 207 -17.18 8.16 -3.92
C HIS A 207 -18.53 7.48 -3.60
N LEU A 208 -18.54 6.67 -2.54
CA LEU A 208 -19.69 5.86 -2.15
C LEU A 208 -20.47 6.55 -1.06
N SER A 209 -21.78 6.32 -1.07
CA SER A 209 -22.60 6.67 0.08
C SER A 209 -22.10 5.93 1.33
N PRO A 210 -22.30 6.47 2.54
CA PRO A 210 -21.91 5.80 3.77
C PRO A 210 -22.44 4.36 3.87
N SER A 211 -23.66 4.11 3.39
CA SER A 211 -24.28 2.78 3.40
C SER A 211 -23.58 1.77 2.49
N GLU A 212 -23.15 2.19 1.29
CA GLU A 212 -22.44 1.32 0.35
C GLU A 212 -21.04 0.99 0.84
N ARG A 213 -20.35 1.99 1.42
CA ARG A 213 -19.03 1.80 2.02
C ARG A 213 -19.10 0.83 3.20
N ALA A 214 -20.08 0.99 4.09
CA ALA A 214 -20.30 0.08 5.22
C ALA A 214 -20.56 -1.37 4.75
N GLU A 215 -21.34 -1.57 3.69
CA GLU A 215 -21.57 -2.91 3.16
C GLU A 215 -20.31 -3.55 2.57
N ILE A 216 -19.53 -2.80 1.78
CA ILE A 216 -18.26 -3.31 1.24
C ILE A 216 -17.32 -3.68 2.38
N VAL A 217 -17.16 -2.82 3.38
CA VAL A 217 -16.33 -3.09 4.56
C VAL A 217 -16.83 -4.35 5.29
N SER A 218 -18.13 -4.49 5.51
CA SER A 218 -18.71 -5.70 6.14
C SER A 218 -18.38 -6.97 5.35
N VAL A 219 -18.48 -6.93 4.02
CA VAL A 219 -18.16 -8.08 3.15
C VAL A 219 -16.66 -8.42 3.21
N LEU A 220 -15.78 -7.42 3.16
CA LEU A 220 -14.33 -7.62 3.24
C LEU A 220 -13.90 -8.17 4.61
N LEU A 221 -14.49 -7.67 5.70
CA LEU A 221 -14.22 -8.17 7.06
C LEU A 221 -14.66 -9.64 7.21
N LYS A 222 -15.83 -10.01 6.68
CA LYS A 222 -16.28 -11.41 6.64
C LYS A 222 -15.38 -12.31 5.81
N ALA A 223 -14.70 -11.76 4.81
CA ALA A 223 -13.70 -12.47 4.01
C ALA A 223 -12.31 -12.53 4.68
N GLY A 224 -12.17 -12.04 5.92
CA GLY A 224 -10.92 -12.13 6.69
C GLY A 224 -9.93 -11.01 6.43
N ALA A 225 -10.36 -9.87 5.88
CA ALA A 225 -9.50 -8.71 5.74
C ALA A 225 -9.05 -8.20 7.13
N ASP A 226 -7.76 -7.91 7.28
CA ASP A 226 -7.16 -7.49 8.54
C ASP A 226 -7.49 -6.00 8.87
N PRO A 227 -8.29 -5.72 9.92
CA PRO A 227 -8.65 -4.35 10.28
C PRO A 227 -7.51 -3.58 10.96
N THR A 228 -6.41 -4.26 11.32
CA THR A 228 -5.26 -3.68 12.02
C THR A 228 -4.14 -3.24 11.07
N ALA A 229 -4.24 -3.59 9.79
CA ALA A 229 -3.27 -3.18 8.78
C ALA A 229 -3.16 -1.65 8.71
N CYS A 230 -1.95 -1.16 8.49
CA CYS A 230 -1.65 0.25 8.40
C CYS A 230 -0.69 0.53 7.24
N GLU A 231 -0.83 1.70 6.64
CA GLU A 231 0.15 2.15 5.65
C GLU A 231 1.49 2.44 6.33
N THR A 232 2.59 2.16 5.64
CA THR A 232 3.90 2.02 6.28
C THR A 232 4.61 3.32 6.63
N GLU A 233 4.25 4.45 6.02
CA GLU A 233 4.97 5.72 6.21
C GLU A 233 4.53 6.43 7.50
N THR A 234 3.22 6.50 7.73
CA THR A 234 2.62 7.20 8.86
C THR A 234 1.90 6.31 9.85
N HIS A 235 1.80 5.00 9.59
CA HIS A 235 0.99 4.06 10.36
C HIS A 235 -0.51 4.42 10.38
N TRP A 236 -1.00 5.10 9.34
CA TRP A 236 -2.42 5.37 9.17
C TRP A 236 -3.20 4.07 8.97
N THR A 237 -4.27 3.87 9.75
CA THR A 237 -5.14 2.69 9.68
C THR A 237 -6.46 3.03 8.99
N PRO A 238 -7.22 2.04 8.50
CA PRO A 238 -8.59 2.26 8.03
C PRO A 238 -9.49 2.96 9.07
N LEU A 239 -9.26 2.71 10.36
CA LEU A 239 -10.01 3.36 11.44
C LEU A 239 -9.72 4.86 11.54
N HIS A 240 -8.46 5.29 11.36
CA HIS A 240 -8.14 6.72 11.29
C HIS A 240 -8.87 7.41 10.13
N ASP A 241 -8.97 6.74 8.99
CA ASP A 241 -9.60 7.26 7.79
C ASP A 241 -11.13 7.37 7.93
N ALA A 242 -11.76 6.37 8.56
CA ALA A 242 -13.18 6.41 8.95
C ALA A 242 -13.47 7.56 9.92
N CYS A 243 -12.58 7.81 10.89
CA CYS A 243 -12.69 8.93 11.81
C CYS A 243 -12.51 10.29 11.12
N LEU A 244 -11.58 10.38 10.15
CA LEU A 244 -11.35 11.59 9.37
C LEU A 244 -12.57 11.95 8.51
N SER A 245 -13.28 10.94 8.01
CA SER A 245 -14.44 11.09 7.12
C SER A 245 -15.77 11.19 7.87
N GLY A 246 -15.78 10.94 9.19
CA GLY A 246 -16.98 10.98 10.02
C GLY A 246 -17.89 9.76 9.84
N ASP A 247 -17.35 8.66 9.33
CA ASP A 247 -18.11 7.47 9.02
C ASP A 247 -18.32 6.59 10.25
N ALA A 248 -19.24 6.99 11.11
CA ALA A 248 -19.58 6.28 12.34
C ALA A 248 -19.80 4.78 12.10
N GLU A 249 -20.62 4.43 11.10
CA GLU A 249 -20.93 3.02 10.81
C GLU A 249 -19.71 2.20 10.40
N VAL A 250 -18.83 2.75 9.56
CA VAL A 250 -17.59 2.07 9.15
C VAL A 250 -16.65 1.92 10.34
N ALA A 251 -16.55 2.95 11.19
CA ALA A 251 -15.75 2.87 12.40
C ALA A 251 -16.24 1.76 13.34
N ARG A 252 -17.57 1.60 13.53
CA ARG A 252 -18.10 0.50 14.38
C ARG A 252 -17.73 -0.85 13.79
N LEU A 253 -17.94 -1.05 12.49
CA LEU A 253 -17.62 -2.30 11.82
C LEU A 253 -16.13 -2.68 11.99
N LEU A 254 -15.24 -1.69 11.84
CA LEU A 254 -13.80 -1.89 12.06
C LEU A 254 -13.48 -2.23 13.52
N LEU A 255 -14.10 -1.53 14.48
CA LEU A 255 -13.89 -1.77 15.91
C LEU A 255 -14.43 -3.14 16.36
N ASP A 256 -15.60 -3.54 15.86
CA ASP A 256 -16.20 -4.85 16.11
C ASP A 256 -15.35 -5.98 15.52
N ALA A 257 -14.63 -5.72 14.43
CA ALA A 257 -13.68 -6.64 13.85
C ALA A 257 -12.31 -6.66 14.56
N GLY A 258 -12.10 -5.83 15.60
CA GLY A 258 -10.87 -5.79 16.38
C GLY A 258 -9.83 -4.79 15.89
N ALA A 259 -10.22 -3.73 15.17
CA ALA A 259 -9.33 -2.61 14.89
C ALA A 259 -8.76 -2.02 16.20
N ASN A 260 -7.48 -1.67 16.19
CA ASN A 260 -6.84 -1.03 17.34
C ASN A 260 -7.37 0.41 17.51
N VAL A 261 -8.25 0.62 18.50
CA VAL A 261 -8.86 1.91 18.85
C VAL A 261 -7.83 2.99 19.22
N ASN A 262 -6.66 2.57 19.70
CA ASN A 262 -5.55 3.42 20.10
C ASN A 262 -4.35 3.30 19.13
N ALA A 263 -4.60 2.90 17.88
CA ALA A 263 -3.57 2.90 16.85
C ALA A 263 -2.94 4.29 16.75
N ALA A 264 -1.62 4.36 16.73
CA ALA A 264 -0.93 5.63 16.77
C ALA A 264 -0.31 5.92 15.39
N SER A 265 -0.63 7.08 14.85
CA SER A 265 -0.18 7.54 13.53
C SER A 265 0.67 8.79 13.65
N THR A 266 1.68 8.94 12.78
CA THR A 266 2.49 10.17 12.69
C THR A 266 1.91 11.20 11.73
N ARG A 267 0.79 10.89 11.05
CA ARG A 267 0.13 11.79 10.10
C ARG A 267 -0.48 12.98 10.85
N SER A 268 0.07 14.16 10.59
CA SER A 268 -0.46 15.44 11.09
C SER A 268 -1.78 15.78 10.38
N CYS A 269 -2.90 15.36 10.96
CA CYS A 269 -4.23 15.79 10.56
C CYS A 269 -4.72 16.87 11.53
N ALA A 270 -4.64 18.12 11.09
CA ALA A 270 -5.40 19.29 11.57
C ALA A 270 -5.08 20.00 12.90
N PHE A 271 -4.08 19.63 13.72
CA PHE A 271 -3.62 20.52 14.81
C PHE A 271 -2.09 20.73 14.85
N PRO A 272 -1.60 21.98 14.71
CA PRO A 272 -0.17 22.30 14.82
C PRO A 272 0.37 22.27 16.26
N MET A 273 -0.45 21.94 17.26
CA MET A 273 -0.06 22.02 18.68
C MET A 273 0.63 20.77 19.22
N SER A 274 0.45 19.60 18.61
CA SER A 274 1.15 18.39 19.04
C SER A 274 2.14 17.97 17.96
N ARG A 275 3.44 18.18 18.24
CA ARG A 275 4.56 17.53 17.52
C ARG A 275 4.58 16.04 17.85
N GLY A 276 3.48 15.33 17.59
CA GLY A 276 3.19 14.05 18.20
C GLY A 276 2.27 13.20 17.37
N TRP A 277 2.21 11.94 17.76
CA TRP A 277 1.39 10.92 17.14
C TRP A 277 -0.09 11.21 17.44
N ALA A 278 -1.00 10.78 16.57
CA ALA A 278 -2.44 10.92 16.71
C ALA A 278 -3.09 9.54 16.76
N THR A 279 -4.10 9.39 17.62
CA THR A 279 -5.01 8.24 17.64
C THR A 279 -6.25 8.49 16.79
N PRO A 280 -7.05 7.47 16.43
CA PRO A 280 -8.36 7.66 15.83
C PRO A 280 -9.27 8.61 16.63
N TRP A 281 -9.16 8.59 17.96
CA TRP A 281 -9.89 9.48 18.85
C TRP A 281 -9.46 10.94 18.65
N ASP A 282 -8.15 11.21 18.57
CA ASP A 282 -7.62 12.54 18.26
C ASP A 282 -8.09 13.04 16.89
N VAL A 283 -8.15 12.15 15.89
CA VAL A 283 -8.65 12.48 14.55
C VAL A 283 -10.14 12.87 14.59
N ALA A 284 -10.98 12.03 15.20
CA ALA A 284 -12.43 12.28 15.29
C ALA A 284 -12.71 13.60 16.02
N ARG A 285 -12.00 13.85 17.12
CA ARG A 285 -12.08 15.10 17.89
C ARG A 285 -11.57 16.30 17.10
N GLY A 286 -10.46 16.14 16.38
CA GLY A 286 -9.84 17.22 15.60
C GLY A 286 -10.73 17.71 14.45
N VAL A 287 -11.52 16.81 13.85
CA VAL A 287 -12.49 17.18 12.81
C VAL A 287 -13.83 17.66 13.39
N GLY A 288 -14.18 17.25 14.62
CA GLY A 288 -15.39 17.68 15.33
C GLY A 288 -16.56 16.69 15.28
N PHE A 289 -16.28 15.39 15.12
CA PHE A 289 -17.32 14.35 15.11
C PHE A 289 -17.58 13.81 16.52
N GLU A 290 -18.37 14.54 17.32
CA GLU A 290 -18.63 14.21 18.74
C GLU A 290 -19.22 12.81 18.94
N GLU A 291 -20.14 12.36 18.07
CA GLU A 291 -20.70 10.99 18.14
C GLU A 291 -19.61 9.91 18.07
N LEU A 292 -18.65 10.10 17.16
CA LEU A 292 -17.50 9.19 17.00
C LEU A 292 -16.54 9.28 18.18
N VAL A 293 -16.32 10.47 18.75
CA VAL A 293 -15.48 10.68 19.93
C VAL A 293 -16.04 9.93 21.13
N GLU A 294 -17.35 10.02 21.35
CA GLU A 294 -18.05 9.29 22.41
C GLU A 294 -17.97 7.78 22.18
N GLU A 295 -18.25 7.32 20.96
CA GLU A 295 -18.21 5.89 20.63
C GLU A 295 -16.81 5.28 20.81
N LEU A 296 -15.78 5.96 20.30
CA LEU A 296 -14.39 5.55 20.50
C LEU A 296 -14.05 5.54 22.00
N GLY A 297 -14.49 6.54 22.75
CA GLY A 297 -14.31 6.64 24.20
C GLY A 297 -14.90 5.45 24.97
N VAL A 298 -16.14 5.06 24.64
CA VAL A 298 -16.81 3.88 25.24
C VAL A 298 -16.02 2.60 24.97
N ARG A 299 -15.35 2.52 23.82
CA ARG A 299 -14.52 1.38 23.41
C ARG A 299 -13.05 1.48 23.90
N GLY A 300 -12.74 2.42 24.79
CA GLY A 300 -11.41 2.58 25.38
C GLY A 300 -10.42 3.39 24.53
N GLY A 301 -10.92 4.07 23.50
CA GLY A 301 -10.19 5.07 22.74
C GLY A 301 -9.95 6.33 23.56
N THR A 302 -8.73 6.86 23.51
CA THR A 302 -8.37 8.09 24.21
C THR A 302 -7.38 8.90 23.40
N ALA A 303 -7.22 10.18 23.74
CA ALA A 303 -6.16 11.01 23.21
C ALA A 303 -4.79 10.34 23.36
N PHE A 304 -3.91 10.49 22.37
CA PHE A 304 -2.57 9.92 22.40
C PHE A 304 -1.79 10.32 23.68
N GLU A 305 -1.94 11.57 24.13
CA GLU A 305 -1.25 12.10 25.30
C GLU A 305 -1.65 11.41 26.63
N HIS A 306 -2.83 10.78 26.66
CA HIS A 306 -3.33 10.03 27.82
C HIS A 306 -2.93 8.55 27.80
N LEU A 307 -2.31 8.07 26.72
CA LEU A 307 -1.69 6.74 26.68
C LEU A 307 -0.40 6.78 27.51
N HIS A 308 -0.54 6.78 28.84
CA HIS A 308 0.59 6.59 29.75
C HIS A 308 1.26 5.26 29.41
N ALA A 309 2.52 5.33 28.95
CA ALA A 309 3.37 4.23 28.49
C ALA A 309 3.26 3.79 27.02
N TYR A 310 2.99 4.70 26.07
CA TYR A 310 3.41 4.44 24.67
C TYR A 310 4.92 4.71 24.51
N ALA A 311 5.73 3.74 24.91
CA ALA A 311 7.05 3.62 24.29
C ALA A 311 6.78 3.40 22.80
N GLY A 312 7.32 4.26 21.91
CA GLY A 312 7.07 4.16 20.47
C GLY A 312 7.34 2.74 19.92
N PRO A 313 7.20 2.48 18.61
CA PRO A 313 7.39 1.14 18.04
C PRO A 313 8.74 0.46 18.36
N GLN A 314 9.69 1.22 18.93
CA GLN A 314 11.01 0.76 19.39
C GLN A 314 11.20 0.67 20.91
N GLY A 315 10.16 0.82 21.74
CA GLY A 315 10.25 0.49 23.17
C GLY A 315 11.44 1.12 23.89
N ARG A 316 11.49 2.44 24.11
CA ARG A 316 12.47 3.04 25.04
C ARG A 316 11.82 4.05 25.96
N VAL A 317 11.96 3.78 27.25
CA VAL A 317 11.77 4.68 28.39
C VAL A 317 12.95 5.66 28.46
#